data_AF-E3BPI0-F1
#
_entry.id   AF-E3BPI0-F1
#
_cell.length_a   1.000
_cell.length_b   1.000
_cell.length_c   1.000
_cell.angle_alpha   90.00
_cell.angle_beta   90.00
_cell.angle_gamma   90.00
#
_symmetry.space_group_name_H-M   'P 1'
#
loop_
_entity.id
_entity.type
_entity.pdbx_description
1 polymer ?
#
loop_
_entity_poly.entity_id
_entity_poly.type
_entity_poly.pdbx_seq_one_letter_code
_entity_poly.pdbx_strand_id
1 'polypeptide(L)'
;MQRYGLVPLFILLLGSLSGCASISQEECLLGDWYQIGLSDGQNGRSNRAADYSKDCSEYQVKMDLKSYNKGRSEGLKTYCSYDNGVSLGQSNQRYSNVCPADLSSEFLSGYRPYKNLASAQYEVRKSQNNIDYYQGQLMSETISENARKNATANLNSAKMKLETDEAKVRKFQQELEIHKIQRERSQILAELSDKDISNSRREQLNKRLSALNTQEAVSDGVSTVESAIQGIKKIADMF
;
A
#
# COMPACT_ATOMS: atom_id res chain seq x y z
N MET A 1 1.47 -66.83 34.81
CA MET A 1 2.41 -65.88 34.19
C MET A 1 2.01 -65.72 32.71
N GLN A 2 1.21 -64.70 32.40
CA GLN A 2 0.74 -64.42 31.03
C GLN A 2 1.83 -63.67 30.25
N ARG A 3 2.19 -64.19 29.08
CA ARG A 3 3.15 -63.59 28.15
C ARG A 3 2.38 -62.72 27.16
N TYR A 4 2.53 -61.40 27.25
CA TYR A 4 2.03 -60.47 26.25
C TYR A 4 3.11 -60.24 25.19
N GLY A 5 2.84 -60.66 23.96
CA GLY A 5 3.69 -60.39 22.80
C GLY A 5 3.56 -58.93 22.37
N LEU A 6 4.69 -58.23 22.32
CA LEU A 6 4.81 -56.87 21.77
C LEU A 6 4.70 -56.94 20.24
N VAL A 7 3.65 -56.36 19.68
CA VAL A 7 3.55 -56.06 18.24
C VAL A 7 3.97 -54.60 18.03
N PRO A 8 4.98 -54.31 17.20
CA PRO A 8 5.35 -52.93 16.91
C PRO A 8 4.36 -52.34 15.92
N LEU A 9 3.56 -51.38 16.38
CA LEU A 9 2.65 -50.58 15.56
C LEU A 9 3.49 -49.63 14.69
N PHE A 10 3.78 -50.04 13.45
CA PHE A 10 4.38 -49.18 12.42
C PHE A 10 3.33 -48.15 11.99
N ILE A 11 3.36 -46.96 12.60
CA ILE A 11 2.56 -45.81 12.17
C ILE A 11 3.15 -45.33 10.84
N LEU A 12 2.52 -45.74 9.74
CA LEU A 12 2.80 -45.23 8.41
C LEU A 12 2.22 -43.81 8.33
N LEU A 13 3.03 -42.81 8.68
CA LEU A 13 2.71 -41.40 8.51
C LEU A 13 2.78 -41.07 7.01
N LEU A 14 1.69 -41.32 6.27
CA LEU A 14 1.53 -40.80 4.91
C LEU A 14 1.40 -39.28 4.99
N GLY A 15 2.53 -38.58 4.82
CA GLY A 15 2.55 -37.14 4.59
C GLY A 15 1.99 -36.85 3.21
N SER A 16 0.72 -36.45 3.16
CA SER A 16 0.13 -35.86 1.96
C SER A 16 0.87 -34.56 1.67
N LEU A 17 1.67 -34.53 0.61
CA LEU A 17 2.13 -33.30 -0.01
C LEU A 17 0.91 -32.61 -0.63
N SER A 18 0.15 -31.87 0.18
CA SER A 18 -0.80 -30.90 -0.34
C SER A 18 0.02 -29.80 -1.02
N GLY A 19 0.20 -29.91 -2.33
CA GLY A 19 0.52 -28.74 -3.14
C GLY A 19 -0.53 -27.67 -2.82
N CYS A 20 -0.12 -26.43 -2.62
CA CYS A 20 -1.05 -25.33 -2.41
C CYS A 20 -1.87 -25.15 -3.70
N ALA A 21 -2.98 -25.87 -3.82
CA ALA A 21 -3.93 -25.69 -4.91
C ALA A 21 -4.48 -24.26 -4.82
N SER A 22 -4.51 -23.58 -5.96
CA SER A 22 -4.98 -22.19 -6.05
C SER A 22 -6.50 -22.07 -5.91
N ILE A 23 -7.22 -23.20 -6.08
CA ILE A 23 -8.68 -23.36 -6.05
C ILE A 23 -9.04 -24.75 -5.51
N SER A 24 -10.18 -24.88 -4.84
CA SER A 24 -10.68 -26.16 -4.32
C SER A 24 -11.29 -27.05 -5.42
N GLN A 25 -11.33 -28.37 -5.20
CA GLN A 25 -12.00 -29.30 -6.12
C GLN A 25 -13.49 -28.96 -6.24
N GLU A 26 -14.12 -28.58 -5.13
CA GLU A 26 -15.53 -28.19 -5.07
C GLU A 26 -15.81 -26.95 -5.95
N GLU A 27 -14.95 -25.94 -5.90
CA GLU A 27 -15.06 -24.75 -6.76
C GLU A 27 -14.84 -25.09 -8.24
N CYS A 28 -13.90 -25.99 -8.57
CA CYS A 28 -13.75 -26.51 -9.93
C CYS A 28 -15.05 -27.17 -10.42
N LEU A 29 -15.62 -28.07 -9.63
CA LEU A 29 -16.82 -28.82 -9.99
C LEU A 29 -18.08 -27.95 -10.06
N LEU A 30 -18.17 -26.91 -9.21
CA LEU A 30 -19.25 -25.93 -9.27
C LEU A 30 -19.19 -25.13 -10.58
N GLY A 31 -17.99 -24.74 -11.02
CA GLY A 31 -17.76 -24.16 -12.34
C GLY A 31 -18.33 -22.75 -12.54
N ASP A 32 -18.65 -22.00 -11.47
CA ASP A 32 -19.07 -20.60 -11.57
C ASP A 32 -17.85 -19.67 -11.77
N TRP A 33 -17.27 -19.79 -12.96
CA TRP A 33 -16.08 -19.05 -13.35
C TRP A 33 -16.26 -17.54 -13.31
N TYR A 34 -17.48 -17.06 -13.58
CA TYR A 34 -17.77 -15.63 -13.48
C TYR A 34 -17.67 -15.14 -12.03
N GLN A 35 -18.27 -15.83 -11.06
CA GLN A 35 -18.18 -15.42 -9.66
C GLN A 35 -16.76 -15.54 -9.10
N ILE A 36 -16.02 -16.58 -9.47
CA ILE A 36 -14.60 -16.73 -9.11
C ILE A 36 -13.80 -15.53 -9.65
N GLY A 37 -14.01 -15.18 -10.92
CA GLY A 37 -13.40 -14.00 -11.54
C GLY A 37 -13.78 -12.71 -10.82
N LEU A 38 -15.07 -12.50 -10.57
CA LEU A 38 -15.61 -11.33 -9.88
C LEU A 38 -14.94 -11.13 -8.52
N SER A 39 -14.88 -12.18 -7.71
CA SER A 39 -14.22 -12.16 -6.40
C SER A 39 -12.72 -11.86 -6.53
N ASP A 40 -12.01 -12.51 -7.46
CA ASP A 40 -10.60 -12.21 -7.70
C ASP A 40 -10.35 -10.74 -8.07
N GLY A 41 -11.22 -10.18 -8.91
CA GLY A 41 -11.18 -8.77 -9.31
C GLY A 41 -11.44 -7.83 -8.15
N GLN A 42 -12.47 -8.09 -7.34
CA GLN A 42 -12.82 -7.29 -6.15
C GLN A 42 -11.71 -7.29 -5.10
N ASN A 43 -10.96 -8.39 -5.01
CA ASN A 43 -9.83 -8.53 -4.10
C ASN A 43 -8.49 -8.06 -4.70
N GLY A 44 -8.49 -7.51 -5.92
CA GLY A 44 -7.27 -7.01 -6.57
C GLY A 44 -6.22 -8.09 -6.83
N ARG A 45 -6.63 -9.35 -7.00
CA ARG A 45 -5.72 -10.46 -7.26
C ARG A 45 -5.15 -10.36 -8.68
N SER A 46 -3.91 -10.80 -8.85
CA SER A 46 -3.32 -11.03 -10.17
C SER A 46 -4.18 -12.01 -10.96
N ASN A 47 -4.06 -12.02 -12.29
CA ASN A 47 -4.79 -12.99 -13.09
C ASN A 47 -4.33 -14.42 -12.74
N ARG A 48 -5.26 -15.25 -12.25
CA ARG A 48 -5.00 -16.64 -11.83
C ARG A 48 -5.56 -17.67 -12.79
N ALA A 49 -6.03 -17.26 -13.97
CA ALA A 49 -6.66 -18.18 -14.91
C ALA A 49 -5.77 -19.36 -15.34
N ALA A 50 -4.47 -19.13 -15.48
CA ALA A 50 -3.54 -20.21 -15.81
C ALA A 50 -3.43 -21.24 -14.66
N ASP A 51 -3.39 -20.75 -13.41
CA ASP A 51 -3.34 -21.60 -12.22
C ASP A 51 -4.63 -22.40 -12.08
N TYR A 52 -5.79 -21.74 -12.17
CA TYR A 52 -7.10 -22.41 -12.11
C TYR A 52 -7.30 -23.42 -13.24
N SER A 53 -6.89 -23.07 -14.47
CA SER A 53 -6.99 -24.01 -15.60
C SER A 53 -6.12 -25.23 -15.39
N LYS A 54 -4.96 -25.10 -14.74
CA LYS A 54 -4.07 -26.21 -14.42
C LYS A 54 -4.69 -27.08 -13.34
N ASP A 55 -5.02 -26.49 -12.20
CA ASP A 55 -5.50 -27.21 -11.01
C ASP A 55 -6.83 -27.94 -11.30
N CYS A 56 -7.76 -27.30 -12.00
CA CYS A 56 -9.05 -27.93 -12.30
C CYS A 56 -8.97 -29.01 -13.39
N SER A 57 -7.90 -29.04 -14.20
CA SER A 57 -7.69 -30.09 -15.19
C SER A 57 -7.39 -31.44 -14.55
N GLU A 58 -6.85 -31.46 -13.32
CA GLU A 58 -6.62 -32.69 -12.53
C GLU A 58 -7.95 -33.39 -12.20
N TYR A 59 -9.04 -32.63 -12.10
CA TYR A 59 -10.40 -33.11 -11.90
C TYR A 59 -11.20 -33.22 -13.19
N GLN A 60 -10.53 -33.17 -14.35
CA GLN A 60 -11.15 -33.22 -15.68
C GLN A 60 -12.16 -32.07 -15.94
N VAL A 61 -12.03 -30.96 -15.21
CA VAL A 61 -12.84 -29.76 -15.41
C VAL A 61 -12.09 -28.79 -16.31
N LYS A 62 -12.76 -28.34 -17.37
CA LYS A 62 -12.25 -27.28 -18.25
C LYS A 62 -12.77 -25.92 -17.79
N MET A 63 -11.84 -24.99 -17.56
CA MET A 63 -12.16 -23.62 -17.18
C MET A 63 -12.83 -22.83 -18.32
N ASP A 64 -13.89 -22.09 -18.00
CA ASP A 64 -14.42 -21.04 -18.88
C ASP A 64 -13.64 -19.74 -18.68
N LEU A 65 -12.55 -19.61 -19.44
CA LEU A 65 -11.68 -18.44 -19.41
C LEU A 65 -12.42 -17.13 -19.73
N LYS A 66 -13.43 -17.18 -20.61
CA LYS A 66 -14.18 -15.98 -21.01
C LYS A 66 -15.05 -15.48 -19.86
N SER A 67 -15.77 -16.38 -19.20
CA SER A 67 -16.60 -16.05 -18.04
C SER A 67 -15.76 -15.54 -16.86
N TYR A 68 -14.61 -16.17 -16.59
CA TYR A 68 -13.66 -15.69 -15.57
C TYR A 68 -13.14 -14.29 -15.87
N ASN A 69 -12.61 -14.05 -17.07
CA ASN A 69 -12.06 -12.74 -17.41
C ASN A 69 -13.14 -11.65 -17.39
N LYS A 70 -14.37 -11.98 -17.78
CA LYS A 70 -15.51 -11.06 -17.68
C LYS A 70 -15.78 -10.72 -16.21
N GLY A 71 -15.93 -11.72 -15.34
CA GLY A 71 -16.15 -11.50 -13.91
C GLY A 71 -15.02 -10.68 -13.30
N ARG A 72 -13.77 -11.03 -13.58
CA ARG A 72 -12.60 -10.33 -13.07
C ARG A 72 -12.53 -8.88 -13.50
N SER A 73 -12.86 -8.59 -14.76
CA SER A 73 -12.96 -7.22 -15.26
C SER A 73 -14.02 -6.42 -14.49
N GLU A 74 -15.20 -7.01 -14.26
CA GLU A 74 -16.26 -6.36 -13.47
C GLU A 74 -15.83 -6.13 -12.01
N GLY A 75 -15.18 -7.10 -11.38
CA GLY A 75 -14.71 -6.96 -9.98
C GLY A 75 -13.64 -5.90 -9.82
N LEU A 76 -12.76 -5.75 -10.82
CA LEU A 76 -11.73 -4.72 -10.82
C LEU A 76 -12.31 -3.30 -10.87
N LYS A 77 -13.54 -3.09 -11.35
CA LYS A 77 -14.18 -1.76 -11.30
C LYS A 77 -14.37 -1.28 -9.87
N THR A 78 -14.64 -2.19 -8.93
CA THR A 78 -14.75 -1.87 -7.51
C THR A 78 -13.37 -1.67 -6.88
N TYR A 79 -12.43 -2.57 -7.15
CA TYR A 79 -11.08 -2.50 -6.59
C TYR A 79 -10.30 -1.27 -7.07
N CYS A 80 -10.41 -0.93 -8.35
CA CYS A 80 -9.68 0.16 -9.00
C CYS A 80 -10.39 1.51 -8.84
N SER A 81 -10.77 1.82 -7.62
CA SER A 81 -11.39 3.08 -7.22
C SER A 81 -10.39 3.95 -6.47
N TYR A 82 -10.64 5.26 -6.46
CA TYR A 82 -9.87 6.23 -5.67
C TYR A 82 -9.82 5.82 -4.19
N ASP A 83 -10.98 5.55 -3.59
CA ASP A 83 -11.10 5.25 -2.16
C ASP A 83 -10.35 3.97 -1.75
N ASN A 84 -10.40 2.92 -2.57
CA ASN A 84 -9.62 1.72 -2.31
C ASN A 84 -8.11 2.00 -2.49
N GLY A 85 -7.73 2.84 -3.45
CA GLY A 85 -6.36 3.35 -3.59
C GLY A 85 -5.88 4.04 -2.30
N VAL A 86 -6.69 4.95 -1.74
CA VAL A 86 -6.42 5.63 -0.47
C VAL A 86 -6.22 4.63 0.66
N SER A 87 -7.15 3.70 0.84
CA SER A 87 -7.09 2.68 1.89
C SER A 87 -5.81 1.84 1.80
N LEU A 88 -5.47 1.36 0.60
CA LEU A 88 -4.28 0.56 0.36
C LEU A 88 -2.99 1.37 0.60
N GLY A 89 -2.97 2.63 0.18
CA GLY A 89 -1.86 3.54 0.37
C GLY A 89 -1.62 3.87 1.85
N GLN A 90 -2.66 4.22 2.59
CA GLN A 90 -2.62 4.48 4.04
C GLN A 90 -2.13 3.26 4.83
N SER A 91 -2.58 2.08 4.43
CA SER A 91 -2.16 0.80 5.03
C SER A 91 -0.71 0.42 4.68
N ASN A 92 -0.02 1.25 3.91
CA ASN A 92 1.34 1.02 3.40
C ASN A 92 1.47 -0.31 2.63
N GLN A 93 0.38 -0.82 2.06
CA GLN A 93 0.38 -2.07 1.32
C GLN A 93 0.95 -1.88 -0.09
N ARG A 94 1.34 -2.98 -0.74
CA ARG A 94 1.86 -2.95 -2.11
C ARG A 94 0.71 -3.13 -3.09
N TYR A 95 0.69 -2.31 -4.14
CA TYR A 95 -0.21 -2.47 -5.27
C TYR A 95 0.39 -3.40 -6.33
N SER A 96 -0.38 -4.40 -6.75
CA SER A 96 0.04 -5.44 -7.71
C SER A 96 -0.14 -5.07 -9.18
N ASN A 97 -0.36 -3.79 -9.52
CA ASN A 97 -0.54 -3.31 -10.90
C ASN A 97 -1.68 -4.02 -11.67
N VAL A 98 -2.77 -4.33 -10.99
CA VAL A 98 -3.89 -5.12 -11.55
C VAL A 98 -4.97 -4.31 -12.25
N CYS A 99 -4.98 -2.98 -12.07
CA CYS A 99 -5.98 -2.11 -12.66
C CYS A 99 -5.76 -1.93 -14.16
N PRO A 100 -6.82 -2.03 -14.97
CA PRO A 100 -6.77 -1.75 -16.38
C PRO A 100 -6.50 -0.26 -16.63
N ALA A 101 -6.06 0.07 -17.85
CA ALA A 101 -5.56 1.41 -18.17
C ALA A 101 -6.55 2.54 -17.86
N ASP A 102 -7.83 2.32 -18.16
CA ASP A 102 -8.95 3.24 -17.94
C ASP A 102 -9.25 3.52 -16.46
N LEU A 103 -9.01 2.54 -15.57
CA LEU A 103 -9.24 2.68 -14.13
C LEU A 103 -7.97 3.00 -13.34
N SER A 104 -6.80 2.75 -13.94
CA SER A 104 -5.50 2.87 -13.27
C SER A 104 -5.23 4.29 -12.76
N SER A 105 -5.64 5.32 -13.50
CA SER A 105 -5.40 6.73 -13.13
C SER A 105 -6.10 7.09 -11.83
N GLU A 106 -7.39 6.75 -11.70
CA GLU A 106 -8.20 7.09 -10.53
C GLU A 106 -7.72 6.34 -9.28
N PHE A 107 -7.41 5.05 -9.41
CA PHE A 107 -6.81 4.26 -8.33
C PHE A 107 -5.45 4.83 -7.91
N LEU A 108 -4.55 5.13 -8.86
CA LEU A 108 -3.20 5.62 -8.57
C LEU A 108 -3.21 7.03 -7.96
N SER A 109 -4.19 7.85 -8.33
CA SER A 109 -4.45 9.16 -7.74
C SER A 109 -4.74 9.03 -6.23
N GLY A 110 -5.56 8.06 -5.83
CA GLY A 110 -5.81 7.74 -4.42
C GLY A 110 -4.66 6.98 -3.75
N TYR A 111 -3.89 6.17 -4.47
CA TYR A 111 -2.86 5.31 -3.88
C TYR A 111 -1.53 6.04 -3.60
N ARG A 112 -0.97 6.75 -4.59
CA ARG A 112 0.44 7.20 -4.53
C ARG A 112 0.73 8.20 -3.40
N PRO A 113 -0.04 9.30 -3.22
CA PRO A 113 0.28 10.28 -2.18
C PRO A 113 0.23 9.67 -0.77
N TYR A 114 -0.79 8.84 -0.52
CA TYR A 114 -0.98 8.17 0.76
C TYR A 114 0.09 7.09 1.00
N LYS A 115 0.44 6.30 -0.02
CA LYS A 115 1.52 5.31 0.05
C LYS A 115 2.88 5.95 0.33
N ASN A 116 3.18 7.08 -0.30
CA ASN A 116 4.44 7.79 -0.10
C ASN A 116 4.59 8.25 1.35
N LEU A 117 3.56 8.90 1.89
CA LEU A 117 3.54 9.35 3.28
C LEU A 117 3.67 8.17 4.26
N ALA A 118 2.85 7.13 4.09
CA ALA A 118 2.88 5.95 4.97
C ALA A 118 4.24 5.22 4.91
N SER A 119 4.85 5.15 3.72
CA SER A 119 6.20 4.57 3.55
C SER A 119 7.27 5.39 4.26
N ALA A 120 7.22 6.72 4.18
CA ALA A 120 8.18 7.58 4.88
C ALA A 120 8.03 7.52 6.40
N GLN A 121 6.79 7.48 6.90
CA GLN A 121 6.51 7.30 8.34
C GLN A 121 7.01 5.94 8.84
N TYR A 122 6.88 4.89 8.04
CA TYR A 122 7.46 3.58 8.34
C TYR A 122 9.00 3.65 8.49
N GLU A 123 9.68 4.36 7.59
CA GLU A 123 11.14 4.54 7.64
C GLU A 123 11.60 5.33 8.88
N VAL A 124 10.88 6.39 9.26
CA VAL A 124 11.13 7.12 10.53
C VAL A 124 11.08 6.17 11.72
N ARG A 125 10.01 5.38 11.85
CA ARG A 125 9.88 4.40 12.94
C ARG A 125 11.01 3.37 12.93
N LYS A 126 11.43 2.89 11.76
CA LYS A 126 12.55 1.97 11.63
C LYS A 126 13.87 2.62 12.09
N SER A 127 14.12 3.86 11.70
CA SER A 127 15.30 4.62 12.11
C SER A 127 15.31 4.87 13.62
N GLN A 128 14.15 5.19 14.22
CA GLN A 128 14.02 5.33 15.67
C GLN A 128 14.31 4.02 16.41
N ASN A 129 13.74 2.90 15.96
CA ASN A 129 14.03 1.58 16.55
C ASN A 129 15.53 1.22 16.49
N ASN A 130 16.21 1.60 15.40
CA ASN A 130 17.66 1.40 15.28
C ASN A 130 18.44 2.28 16.27
N ILE A 131 18.03 3.53 16.46
CA ILE A 131 18.62 4.44 17.45
C ILE A 131 18.49 3.83 18.85
N ASP A 132 17.28 3.42 19.22
CA ASP A 132 16.99 2.83 20.53
C ASP A 132 17.82 1.55 20.75
N TYR A 133 17.93 0.71 19.70
CA TYR A 133 18.76 -0.50 19.71
C TYR A 133 20.24 -0.19 19.98
N TYR A 134 20.86 0.73 19.23
CA TYR A 134 22.27 1.06 19.42
C TYR A 134 22.54 1.80 20.73
N GLN A 135 21.60 2.62 21.20
CA GLN A 135 21.66 3.23 22.53
C GLN A 135 21.65 2.16 23.62
N GLY A 136 20.76 1.17 23.52
CA GLY A 136 20.71 0.03 24.43
C GLY A 136 22.03 -0.76 24.47
N GLN A 137 22.68 -0.97 23.32
CA GLN A 137 24.00 -1.60 23.28
C GLN A 137 25.06 -0.77 24.01
N LEU A 138 25.08 0.55 23.83
CA LEU A 138 26.06 1.44 24.45
C LEU A 138 25.89 1.59 25.97
N MET A 139 24.69 1.34 26.48
CA MET A 139 24.38 1.30 27.91
C MET A 139 24.83 0.00 28.61
N SER A 140 25.18 -1.05 27.86
CA SER A 140 25.66 -2.30 28.45
C SER A 140 27.01 -2.12 29.14
N GLU A 141 27.11 -2.60 30.38
CA GLU A 141 28.33 -2.56 31.18
C GLU A 141 29.43 -3.50 30.65
N THR A 142 29.04 -4.54 29.90
CA THR A 142 29.94 -5.62 29.42
C THR A 142 30.32 -5.50 27.94
N ILE A 143 29.99 -4.39 27.29
CA ILE A 143 30.28 -4.19 25.86
C ILE A 143 31.79 -4.07 25.59
N SER A 144 32.28 -4.84 24.62
CA SER A 144 33.68 -4.75 24.17
C SER A 144 33.96 -3.43 23.47
N GLU A 145 35.23 -2.98 23.47
CA GLU A 145 35.64 -1.73 22.83
C GLU A 145 35.28 -1.68 21.33
N ASN A 146 35.52 -2.77 20.60
CA ASN A 146 35.16 -2.87 19.18
C ASN A 146 33.64 -2.79 18.96
N ALA A 147 32.85 -3.46 19.80
CA ALA A 147 31.40 -3.38 19.74
C ALA A 147 30.90 -1.96 20.06
N ARG A 148 31.52 -1.29 21.04
CA ARG A 148 31.22 0.12 21.39
C ARG A 148 31.51 1.06 20.22
N LYS A 149 32.66 0.90 19.55
CA LYS A 149 33.02 1.70 18.37
C LYS A 149 32.01 1.52 17.23
N ASN A 150 31.63 0.28 16.93
CA ASN A 150 30.66 -0.05 15.89
C ASN A 150 29.26 0.49 16.23
N ALA A 151 28.80 0.31 17.47
CA ALA A 151 27.50 0.81 17.93
C ALA A 151 27.42 2.34 17.86
N THR A 152 28.49 3.05 18.24
CA THR A 152 28.58 4.52 18.11
C THR A 152 28.49 4.96 16.65
N ALA A 153 29.25 4.33 15.76
CA ALA A 153 29.21 4.66 14.33
C ALA A 153 27.80 4.44 13.74
N ASN A 154 27.20 3.28 14.03
CA ASN A 154 25.86 2.95 13.54
C ASN A 154 24.77 3.85 14.15
N LEU A 155 24.90 4.24 15.42
CA LEU A 155 24.00 5.20 16.06
C LEU A 155 24.03 6.54 15.35
N ASN A 156 25.23 7.05 15.03
CA ASN A 156 25.37 8.31 14.30
C ASN A 156 24.76 8.20 12.89
N SER A 157 25.01 7.10 12.18
CA SER A 157 24.37 6.85 10.89
C SER A 157 22.84 6.76 10.98
N ALA A 158 22.31 6.11 12.02
CA ALA A 158 20.87 6.00 12.24
C ALA A 158 20.23 7.36 12.55
N LYS A 159 20.89 8.22 13.34
CA LYS A 159 20.45 9.60 13.60
C LYS A 159 20.41 10.46 12.34
N MET A 160 21.47 10.43 11.53
CA MET A 160 21.47 11.14 10.24
C MET A 160 20.37 10.64 9.29
N LYS A 161 20.12 9.32 9.29
CA LYS A 161 19.03 8.74 8.50
C LYS A 161 17.66 9.15 9.04
N LEU A 162 17.46 9.22 10.35
CA LEU A 162 16.22 9.71 10.95
C LEU A 162 15.90 11.13 10.47
N GLU A 163 16.87 12.06 10.54
CA GLU A 163 16.67 13.43 10.06
C GLU A 163 16.25 13.49 8.58
N THR A 164 16.86 12.64 7.75
CA THR A 164 16.52 12.52 6.33
C THR A 164 15.12 11.94 6.12
N ASP A 165 14.75 10.91 6.88
CA ASP A 165 13.44 10.27 6.77
C ASP A 165 12.32 11.19 7.29
N GLU A 166 12.57 11.98 8.34
CA GLU A 166 11.65 13.02 8.81
C GLU A 166 11.44 14.13 7.78
N ALA A 167 12.49 14.53 7.06
CA ALA A 167 12.36 15.47 5.95
C ALA A 167 11.47 14.93 4.83
N LYS A 168 11.54 13.63 4.52
CA LYS A 168 10.62 12.98 3.57
C LYS A 168 9.18 12.97 4.07
N VAL A 169 8.96 12.72 5.36
CA VAL A 169 7.60 12.79 5.93
C VAL A 169 7.02 14.18 5.76
N ARG A 170 7.76 15.25 6.10
CA ARG A 170 7.30 16.65 5.90
C ARG A 170 6.94 16.92 4.44
N LYS A 171 7.81 16.53 3.52
CA LYS A 171 7.58 16.65 2.07
C LYS A 171 6.30 15.94 1.64
N PHE A 172 6.14 14.65 1.96
CA PHE A 172 4.96 13.88 1.53
C PHE A 172 3.67 14.29 2.23
N GLN A 173 3.76 14.86 3.44
CA GLN A 173 2.61 15.47 4.09
C GLN A 173 2.11 16.67 3.28
N GLN A 174 3.01 17.55 2.85
CA GLN A 174 2.64 18.70 2.02
C GLN A 174 2.06 18.27 0.66
N GLU A 175 2.72 17.32 -0.03
CA GLU A 175 2.22 16.77 -1.29
C GLU A 175 0.81 16.18 -1.14
N LEU A 176 0.54 15.49 -0.01
CA LEU A 176 -0.78 14.94 0.28
C LEU A 176 -1.82 16.05 0.53
N GLU A 177 -1.47 17.12 1.25
CA GLU A 177 -2.40 18.24 1.47
C GLU A 177 -2.74 18.95 0.16
N ILE A 178 -1.75 19.20 -0.70
CA ILE A 178 -1.99 19.77 -2.04
C ILE A 178 -2.89 18.85 -2.86
N HIS A 179 -2.63 17.53 -2.85
CA HIS A 179 -3.46 16.55 -3.53
C HIS A 179 -4.93 16.58 -3.06
N LYS A 180 -5.17 16.67 -1.75
CA LYS A 180 -6.53 16.77 -1.19
C LYS A 180 -7.23 18.05 -1.65
N ILE A 181 -6.53 19.19 -1.63
CA ILE A 181 -7.07 20.47 -2.11
C ILE A 181 -7.46 20.34 -3.59
N GLN A 182 -6.57 19.84 -4.44
CA GLN A 182 -6.83 19.67 -5.87
C GLN A 182 -8.02 18.73 -6.13
N ARG A 183 -8.10 17.62 -5.39
CA ARG A 183 -9.20 16.66 -5.48
C ARG A 183 -10.54 17.31 -5.16
N GLU A 184 -10.61 18.05 -4.05
CA GLU A 184 -11.82 18.74 -3.63
C GLU A 184 -12.21 19.83 -4.64
N ARG A 185 -11.24 20.58 -5.17
CA ARG A 185 -11.48 21.56 -6.25
C ARG A 185 -12.09 20.90 -7.47
N SER A 186 -11.54 19.77 -7.93
CA SER A 186 -12.09 19.04 -9.08
C SER A 186 -13.52 18.55 -8.83
N GLN A 187 -13.84 18.09 -7.61
CA GLN A 187 -15.19 17.68 -7.23
C GLN A 187 -16.16 18.86 -7.23
N ILE A 188 -15.76 20.00 -6.67
CA ILE A 188 -16.56 21.23 -6.65
C ILE A 188 -16.81 21.73 -8.08
N LEU A 189 -15.79 21.74 -8.93
CA LEU A 189 -15.92 22.18 -10.32
C LEU A 189 -16.85 21.25 -11.13
N ALA A 190 -16.79 19.95 -10.88
CA ALA A 190 -17.72 19.00 -11.48
C ALA A 190 -19.17 19.27 -11.03
N GLU A 191 -19.39 19.52 -9.74
CA GLU A 191 -20.73 19.85 -9.21
C GLU A 191 -21.26 21.19 -9.75
N LEU A 192 -20.40 22.20 -9.85
CA LEU A 192 -20.75 23.51 -10.44
C LEU A 192 -21.09 23.43 -11.93
N SER A 193 -20.65 22.38 -12.64
CA SER A 193 -20.97 22.15 -14.05
C SER A 193 -22.37 21.58 -14.27
N ASP A 194 -23.04 21.13 -13.20
CA ASP A 194 -24.42 20.69 -13.24
C ASP A 194 -25.35 21.86 -13.57
N LYS A 195 -26.23 21.66 -14.55
CA LYS A 195 -27.19 22.68 -15.00
C LYS A 195 -28.31 22.89 -13.98
N ASP A 196 -28.63 21.88 -13.19
CA ASP A 196 -29.77 21.89 -12.26
C ASP A 196 -29.40 22.35 -10.84
N ILE A 197 -28.16 22.81 -10.65
CA ILE A 197 -27.67 23.27 -9.34
C ILE A 197 -28.38 24.54 -8.85
N SER A 198 -28.85 24.50 -7.60
CA SER A 198 -29.52 25.64 -6.96
C SER A 198 -28.58 26.83 -6.74
N ASN A 199 -29.12 28.05 -6.76
CA ASN A 199 -28.34 29.27 -6.53
C ASN A 199 -27.64 29.26 -5.16
N SER A 200 -28.32 28.78 -4.12
CA SER A 200 -27.73 28.67 -2.77
C SER A 200 -26.56 27.70 -2.74
N ARG A 201 -26.68 26.54 -3.38
CA ARG A 201 -25.59 25.56 -3.46
C ARG A 201 -24.41 26.10 -4.26
N ARG A 202 -24.68 26.78 -5.38
CA ARG A 202 -23.65 27.44 -6.20
C ARG A 202 -22.85 28.46 -5.39
N GLU A 203 -23.51 29.28 -4.58
CA GLU A 203 -22.85 30.26 -3.71
C GLU A 203 -21.94 29.58 -2.66
N GLN A 204 -22.44 28.52 -2.01
CA GLN A 204 -21.65 27.74 -1.05
C GLN A 204 -20.39 27.14 -1.68
N LEU A 205 -20.53 26.52 -2.86
CA LEU A 205 -19.43 25.91 -3.60
C LEU A 205 -18.39 26.94 -4.04
N ASN A 206 -18.83 28.10 -4.56
CA ASN A 206 -17.92 29.19 -4.94
C ASN A 206 -17.14 29.74 -3.74
N LYS A 207 -17.80 29.88 -2.58
CA LYS A 207 -17.13 30.27 -1.35
C LYS A 207 -16.06 29.25 -0.94
N ARG A 208 -16.38 27.95 -1.00
CA ARG A 208 -15.41 26.89 -0.70
C ARG A 208 -14.25 26.88 -1.70
N LEU A 209 -14.54 27.02 -2.99
CA LEU A 209 -13.53 27.08 -4.05
C LEU A 209 -12.56 28.25 -3.85
N SER A 210 -13.07 29.43 -3.48
CA SER A 210 -12.24 30.59 -3.14
C SER A 210 -11.31 30.30 -1.96
N ALA A 211 -11.81 29.67 -0.90
CA ALA A 211 -10.99 29.28 0.25
C ALA A 211 -9.90 28.26 -0.14
N LEU A 212 -10.23 27.27 -0.96
CA LEU A 212 -9.28 26.27 -1.46
C LEU A 212 -8.17 26.90 -2.32
N ASN A 213 -8.50 27.85 -3.19
CA ASN A 213 -7.50 28.57 -4.00
C ASN A 213 -6.51 29.35 -3.12
N THR A 214 -6.99 29.96 -2.03
CA THR A 214 -6.10 30.62 -1.05
C THR A 214 -5.20 29.60 -0.34
N GLN A 215 -5.73 28.43 0.04
CA GLN A 215 -4.96 27.37 0.70
C GLN A 215 -3.87 26.78 -0.21
N GLU A 216 -4.16 26.57 -1.49
CA GLU A 216 -3.20 26.10 -2.48
C GLU A 216 -2.06 27.11 -2.66
N ALA A 217 -2.40 28.40 -2.83
CA ALA A 217 -1.41 29.46 -2.95
C ALA A 217 -0.48 29.58 -1.74
N VAL A 218 -1.01 29.37 -0.53
CA VAL A 218 -0.20 29.32 0.71
C VAL A 218 0.72 28.10 0.71
N SER A 219 0.22 26.93 0.31
CA SER A 219 0.99 25.67 0.29
C SER A 219 2.15 25.74 -0.72
N ASP A 220 1.93 26.33 -1.90
CA ASP A 220 2.95 26.56 -2.91
C ASP A 220 4.02 27.58 -2.44
N GLY A 221 3.58 28.64 -1.75
CA GLY A 221 4.47 29.62 -1.15
C GLY A 221 5.40 28.99 -0.09
N VAL A 222 4.86 28.14 0.78
CA VAL A 222 5.64 27.41 1.81
C VAL A 222 6.70 26.51 1.17
N SER A 223 6.34 25.73 0.14
CA SER A 223 7.28 24.86 -0.58
C SER A 223 8.47 25.63 -1.18
N THR A 224 8.19 26.82 -1.73
CA THR A 224 9.22 27.71 -2.30
C THR A 224 10.19 28.21 -1.22
N VAL A 225 9.66 28.64 -0.07
CA VAL A 225 10.46 29.11 1.06
C VAL A 225 11.30 27.98 1.66
N GLU A 226 10.73 26.79 1.86
CA GLU A 226 11.48 25.63 2.38
C GLU A 226 12.64 25.23 1.47
N SER A 227 12.42 25.23 0.15
CA SER A 227 13.45 24.93 -0.83
C SER A 227 14.59 25.96 -0.78
N ALA A 228 14.26 27.25 -0.63
CA ALA A 228 15.24 28.32 -0.46
C ALA A 228 16.06 28.16 0.84
N ILE A 229 15.40 27.85 1.96
CA ILE A 229 16.07 27.61 3.26
C ILE A 229 17.01 26.41 3.18
N GLN A 230 16.60 25.31 2.55
CA GLN A 230 17.47 24.13 2.36
C GLN A 230 18.69 24.46 1.50
N GLY A 231 18.52 25.27 0.44
CA GLY A 231 19.63 25.76 -0.37
C GLY A 231 20.63 26.57 0.45
N ILE A 232 20.13 27.50 1.27
CA ILE A 232 20.97 28.32 2.17
C ILE A 232 21.70 27.46 3.19
N LYS A 233 20.99 26.52 3.84
CA LYS A 233 21.59 25.60 4.82
C LYS A 233 22.72 24.77 4.19
N LYS A 234 22.49 24.22 3.00
CA LYS A 234 23.51 23.44 2.28
C LYS A 234 24.75 24.27 1.95
N ILE A 235 24.57 25.55 1.61
CA ILE A 235 25.69 26.47 1.38
C ILE A 235 26.43 26.74 2.70
N ALA A 236 25.70 26.98 3.79
CA ALA A 236 26.30 27.19 5.11
C ALA A 236 27.10 25.97 5.61
N ASP A 237 26.58 24.75 5.40
CA ASP A 237 27.25 23.50 5.78
C ASP A 237 28.52 23.20 4.94
N MET A 238 28.79 23.98 3.88
CA MET A 238 30.00 23.87 3.04
C MET A 238 31.15 24.79 3.49
N PHE A 239 30.90 25.72 4.43
CA PHE A 239 31.89 26.65 4.97
C PHE A 239 32.18 26.34 6.44
#